data_AF-A0A4R0R3B3-F1
#
_entry.id   AF-A0A4R0R3B3-F1
#
_cell.length_a   1.000
_cell.length_b   1.000
_cell.length_c   1.000
_cell.angle_alpha   90.00
_cell.angle_beta   90.00
_cell.angle_gamma   90.00
#
_symmetry.space_group_name_H-M   'P 1'
#
loop_
_entity.id
_entity.type
_entity.pdbx_description
1 polymer ?
#
loop_
_entity_poly.entity_id
_entity_poly.type
_entity_poly.pdbx_seq_one_letter_code
_entity_poly.pdbx_strand_id
1 'polypeptide(L)' 'MSRVTFQPTPAFKAGSEFGRRWGVSLGLWGAAAGVTAVFLLSTTPLVKRELLSKVPVVGDYWKDKTPASDKFF' A
#
# COMPACT_ATOMS: atom_id res chain seq x y z
N MET A 1 29.71 41.41 -20.51
CA MET A 1 28.86 41.72 -19.34
C MET A 1 27.82 40.62 -19.19
N SER A 2 27.99 39.65 -18.28
CA SER A 2 26.99 38.59 -18.05
C SER A 2 25.88 39.11 -17.13
N ARG A 3 24.64 39.19 -17.63
CA ARG A 3 23.48 39.58 -16.82
C ARG A 3 22.89 38.34 -16.17
N VAL A 4 22.90 38.29 -14.84
CA VAL A 4 22.23 37.22 -14.08
C VAL A 4 20.72 37.50 -14.08
N THR A 5 19.94 36.62 -14.67
CA THR A 5 18.47 36.66 -14.64
C THR A 5 17.94 35.62 -13.65
N PHE A 6 17.30 36.09 -12.59
CA PHE A 6 16.59 35.24 -11.64
C PHE A 6 15.18 34.95 -12.18
N GLN A 7 14.81 33.66 -12.23
CA GLN A 7 13.43 33.27 -12.51
C GLN A 7 12.68 32.98 -11.20
N PRO A 8 11.53 33.63 -10.95
CA PRO A 8 10.73 33.34 -9.76
C PRO A 8 10.21 31.90 -9.85
N THR A 9 10.54 31.09 -8.85
CA THR A 9 10.06 29.70 -8.79
C THR A 9 8.67 29.70 -8.16
N PRO A 10 7.61 29.26 -8.86
CA PRO A 10 6.27 29.20 -8.30
C PRO A 10 6.22 28.21 -7.13
N ALA A 11 5.45 28.51 -6.07
CA ALA A 11 5.42 27.70 -4.85
C ALA A 11 5.06 26.21 -5.10
N PHE A 12 4.27 25.93 -6.13
CA PHE A 12 3.88 24.57 -6.54
C PHE A 12 5.02 23.74 -7.18
N LYS A 13 6.08 24.39 -7.68
CA LYS A 13 7.25 23.67 -8.24
C LYS A 13 7.99 22.86 -7.17
N ALA A 14 8.07 23.36 -5.94
CA ALA A 14 8.76 22.64 -4.87
C ALA A 14 8.10 21.29 -4.56
N GLY A 15 6.76 21.24 -4.49
CA GLY A 15 6.02 20.00 -4.23
C GLY A 15 6.06 19.02 -5.41
N SER A 16 5.98 19.52 -6.64
CA SER A 16 6.04 18.66 -7.84
C SER A 16 7.43 18.06 -8.08
N GLU A 17 8.51 18.81 -7.84
CA GLU A 17 9.88 18.27 -7.90
C GLU A 17 10.13 17.23 -6.79
N PHE A 18 9.62 17.46 -5.58
CA PHE A 18 9.69 16.48 -4.50
C PHE A 18 8.97 15.17 -4.89
N GLY A 19 7.73 15.28 -5.40
CA GLY A 19 6.96 14.13 -5.87
C GLY A 19 7.66 13.38 -7.01
N ARG A 20 8.23 14.07 -8.00
CA ARG A 20 8.98 13.41 -9.10
C ARG A 20 10.23 12.69 -8.59
N ARG A 21 10.94 13.28 -7.62
CA ARG A 21 12.20 12.72 -7.11
C ARG A 21 11.99 11.57 -6.14
N TRP A 22 10.96 11.63 -5.30
CA TRP A 22 10.77 10.67 -4.21
C TRP A 22 9.53 9.78 -4.37
N GLY A 23 8.67 10.03 -5.36
CA GLY A 23 7.40 9.32 -5.52
C GLY A 23 7.57 7.80 -5.66
N VAL A 24 8.55 7.35 -6.46
CA VAL A 24 8.82 5.92 -6.62
C VAL A 24 9.30 5.29 -5.30
N SER A 25 10.25 5.92 -4.62
CA SER A 25 10.76 5.43 -3.33
C SER A 25 9.66 5.38 -2.27
N LEU A 26 8.85 6.43 -2.17
CA LEU A 26 7.71 6.46 -1.25
C LEU A 26 6.66 5.40 -1.59
N GLY A 27 6.39 5.17 -2.88
CA GLY A 27 5.53 4.09 -3.33
C GLY A 27 6.05 2.71 -2.90
N LEU A 28 7.35 2.45 -3.08
CA LEU A 28 7.99 1.20 -2.65
C LEU A 28 7.95 1.01 -1.13
N TRP A 29 8.28 2.06 -0.36
CA TRP A 29 8.21 2.02 1.09
C TRP A 29 6.77 1.83 1.60
N GLY A 30 5.80 2.50 0.97
CA GLY A 30 4.38 2.33 1.26
C GLY A 30 3.90 0.90 0.98
N ALA A 31 4.30 0.32 -0.15
CA ALA A 31 3.99 -1.07 -0.48
C ALA A 31 4.63 -2.04 0.54
N ALA A 32 5.90 -1.86 0.88
CA ALA A 32 6.59 -2.69 1.85
C ALA A 32 5.96 -2.60 3.26
N ALA A 33 5.60 -1.40 3.69
CA ALA A 33 4.88 -1.19 4.95
C ALA A 33 3.49 -1.84 4.93
N GLY A 34 2.76 -1.71 3.82
CA GLY A 34 1.45 -2.35 3.63
C GLY A 34 1.54 -3.88 3.68
N VAL A 35 2.51 -4.48 2.99
CA VAL A 35 2.74 -5.93 3.04
C VAL A 35 3.09 -6.39 4.46
N THR A 36 3.97 -5.65 5.15
CA THR A 36 4.34 -5.94 6.54
C THR A 36 3.12 -5.88 7.47
N ALA A 37 2.28 -4.85 7.33
CA ALA A 37 1.05 -4.72 8.12
C ALA A 37 0.08 -5.87 7.87
N VAL A 38 -0.14 -6.24 6.60
CA VAL A 38 -0.99 -7.39 6.23
C VAL A 38 -0.41 -8.70 6.78
N PHE A 39 0.92 -8.87 6.77
CA PHE A 39 1.58 -10.04 7.32
C PHE A 39 1.36 -10.16 8.83
N LEU A 40 1.59 -9.08 9.58
CA LEU A 40 1.37 -9.05 11.03
C LEU A 40 -0.10 -9.26 11.41
N LEU A 41 -1.03 -8.71 10.61
CA LEU A 41 -2.47 -8.85 10.82
C LEU A 41 -3.08 -10.07 10.14
N SER A 42 -2.26 -10.96 9.56
CA SER A 42 -2.74 -12.11 8.80
C SER A 42 -3.53 -13.10 9.65
N THR A 43 -3.39 -13.07 10.98
CA THR A 43 -4.15 -13.90 11.93
C THR A 43 -5.55 -13.37 12.21
N THR A 44 -5.78 -12.07 12.00
CA THR A 44 -7.04 -11.40 12.29
C THR A 44 -8.13 -11.85 11.31
N PRO A 45 -9.30 -12.33 11.78
CA PRO A 45 -10.34 -12.87 10.91
C PRO A 45 -10.88 -11.85 9.91
N LEU A 46 -10.92 -10.56 10.29
CA LEU A 46 -11.33 -9.48 9.39
C LEU A 46 -10.40 -9.34 8.17
N VAL A 47 -9.08 -9.37 8.39
CA VAL A 47 -8.09 -9.26 7.32
C VAL A 47 -8.08 -10.50 6.43
N LYS A 48 -8.21 -11.69 7.02
CA LYS A 48 -8.36 -12.93 6.26
C LYS A 48 -9.57 -12.89 5.33
N ARG A 49 -10.74 -12.55 5.88
CA ARG A 49 -12.02 -12.57 5.14
C ARG A 49 -12.12 -11.48 4.10
N GLU A 50 -11.77 -10.24 4.46
CA GLU A 50 -12.03 -9.10 3.58
C GLU A 50 -10.92 -8.82 2.57
N LEU A 51 -9.68 -9.18 2.89
CA LEU A 51 -8.51 -8.83 2.08
C LEU A 51 -7.82 -10.07 1.52
N LEU A 52 -7.30 -10.96 2.38
CA LEU A 52 -6.48 -12.09 1.93
C LEU A 52 -7.26 -13.11 1.09
N SER A 53 -8.52 -13.38 1.43
CA SER A 53 -9.37 -14.33 0.69
C SER A 53 -9.74 -13.85 -0.73
N LYS A 54 -9.57 -12.55 -1.01
CA LYS A 54 -9.88 -11.92 -2.30
C LYS A 54 -8.65 -11.74 -3.19
N VAL A 55 -7.46 -12.15 -2.72
CA VAL A 55 -6.24 -12.11 -3.54
C VAL A 55 -6.37 -13.12 -4.68
N PRO A 56 -6.17 -12.72 -5.95
CA PRO A 56 -6.26 -13.64 -7.07
C PRO A 56 -5.20 -14.75 -6.93
N VAL A 57 -5.51 -15.95 -7.43
CA VAL A 57 -4.66 -17.16 -7.38
C VAL A 57 -4.50 -17.80 -6.00
N VAL A 58 -4.22 -17.03 -4.94
CA VAL A 58 -3.88 -17.57 -3.60
C VAL A 58 -4.97 -17.39 -2.55
N GLY A 59 -6.05 -16.66 -2.84
CA GLY A 59 -7.10 -16.33 -1.87
C GLY A 59 -7.81 -17.54 -1.25
N ASP A 60 -7.91 -18.64 -1.99
CA ASP A 60 -8.53 -19.88 -1.51
C ASP A 60 -7.79 -20.53 -0.32
N TYR A 61 -6.52 -20.18 -0.09
CA TYR A 61 -5.78 -20.63 1.08
C TYR A 61 -6.34 -20.05 2.39
N TRP A 62 -6.87 -18.83 2.37
CA TRP A 62 -7.42 -18.16 3.56
C TRP A 62 -8.94 -18.29 3.71
N LYS A 63 -9.62 -18.99 2.79
CA LYS A 63 -11.06 -19.25 2.89
C LYS A 63 -11.36 -20.30 3.94
N ASP A 64 -12.38 -20.04 4.74
CA ASP A 64 -12.94 -21.03 5.64
C ASP A 64 -13.73 -22.08 4.85
N LYS A 65 -13.35 -23.35 4.98
CA LYS A 65 -13.97 -24.51 4.32
C LYS A 65 -14.82 -25.34 5.28
N THR A 66 -14.87 -24.94 6.54
CA THR A 66 -15.60 -25.67 7.58
C THR A 66 -17.10 -25.49 7.35
N PRO A 67 -17.87 -26.58 7.19
CA PRO A 67 -19.32 -26.49 7.00
C PRO A 67 -19.98 -25.90 8.26
N ALA A 68 -21.12 -25.25 8.07
CA ALA A 68 -21.83 -24.58 9.17
C ALA A 68 -22.30 -25.57 10.26
N SER A 69 -22.52 -26.84 9.93
CA SER A 69 -22.89 -27.90 10.87
C SER A 69 -21.81 -28.20 11.92
N ASP A 70 -20.54 -27.97 11.58
CA ASP A 70 -19.40 -28.36 12.41
C ASP A 70 -18.91 -27.19 13.29
N LYS A 71 -19.56 -26.04 13.18
CA LYS A 71 -19.30 -24.87 14.01
C LYS A 71 -20.19 -24.92 15.24
N PHE A 72 -19.57 -24.88 16.41
CA PHE A 72 -20.28 -24.89 17.69
C PHE A 72 -21.05 -23.57 17.97
N PHE A 73 -20.85 -22.53 17.14
CA PHE A 73 -21.49 -21.20 17.18
C PHE A 73 -21.63 -20.63 15.76
#